data_AF-A0A7C8B5U9-F1
#
_entry.id   AF-A0A7C8B5U9-F1
#
_cell.length_a   1.000
_cell.length_b   1.000
_cell.length_c   1.000
_cell.angle_alpha   90.00
_cell.angle_beta   90.00
_cell.angle_gamma   90.00
#
_symmetry.space_group_name_H-M   'P 1'
#
loop_
_entity.id
_entity.type
_entity.pdbx_description
1 polymer ?
#
loop_
_entity_poly.entity_id
_entity_poly.type
_entity_poly.pdbx_seq_one_letter_code
_entity_poly.pdbx_strand_id
1 'polypeptide(L)'
;MRKRTVRNGMRLVMTAMILIILASFYHGSIAALFSLSLDAEGRVYQLGIFWAAAIGAYGAVLVVFGLVREPQKRDEAIRILPQFLIITGLIALFFYLVASSLDAPDRIEQRRLQPGETITI
;
A
#
# COMPACT_ATOMS: atom_id res chain seq x y z
N MET A 1 7.50 18.90 -20.34
CA MET A 1 8.05 18.37 -19.06
C MET A 1 6.98 18.00 -18.04
N ARG A 2 5.81 18.65 -18.10
CA ARG A 2 4.61 18.42 -17.29
C ARG A 2 4.23 16.94 -17.14
N LYS A 3 3.95 16.26 -18.26
CA LYS A 3 3.46 14.87 -18.24
C LYS A 3 4.49 13.85 -17.75
N ARG A 4 5.80 14.15 -17.81
CA ARG A 4 6.86 13.30 -17.25
C ARG A 4 6.87 13.39 -15.71
N THR A 5 6.71 14.59 -15.16
CA THR A 5 6.56 14.80 -13.71
C THR A 5 5.31 14.11 -13.18
N VAL A 6 4.16 14.29 -13.83
CA VAL A 6 2.90 13.63 -13.44
C VAL A 6 3.04 12.11 -13.46
N ARG A 7 3.62 11.54 -14.52
CA ARG A 7 3.85 10.09 -14.63
C ARG A 7 4.78 9.53 -13.55
N ASN A 8 5.83 10.26 -13.19
CA ASN A 8 6.71 9.85 -12.10
C ASN A 8 5.98 9.95 -10.74
N GLY A 9 5.21 11.01 -10.52
CA GLY A 9 4.37 11.15 -9.33
C GLY A 9 3.37 10.00 -9.20
N MET A 10 2.69 9.65 -10.30
CA MET A 10 1.76 8.51 -10.34
C MET A 10 2.45 7.17 -10.08
N ARG A 11 3.69 6.96 -10.56
CA ARG A 11 4.47 5.77 -10.23
C ARG A 11 4.79 5.69 -8.75
N LEU A 12 5.17 6.82 -8.13
CA LEU A 12 5.42 6.89 -6.69
C LEU A 12 4.16 6.61 -5.87
N VAL A 13 3.02 7.18 -6.27
CA VAL A 13 1.72 6.87 -5.66
C VAL A 13 1.39 5.39 -5.79
N MET A 14 1.63 4.79 -6.97
CA MET A 14 1.41 3.37 -7.19
C MET A 14 2.31 2.49 -6.30
N THR A 15 3.61 2.82 -6.19
CA THR A 15 4.54 2.13 -5.29
C THR A 15 4.08 2.27 -3.84
N ALA A 16 3.71 3.47 -3.40
CA ALA A 16 3.19 3.71 -2.07
C ALA A 16 1.95 2.85 -1.77
N MET A 17 0.99 2.80 -2.70
CA MET A 17 -0.19 1.96 -2.57
C MET A 17 0.13 0.48 -2.41
N ILE A 18 1.04 -0.06 -3.24
CA ILE A 18 1.49 -1.45 -3.13
C ILE A 18 2.12 -1.69 -1.75
N LEU A 19 2.92 -0.73 -1.28
CA LEU A 19 3.59 -0.80 0.01
C LEU A 19 2.60 -0.76 1.19
N ILE A 20 1.55 0.06 1.11
CA ILE A 20 0.43 0.05 2.08
C ILE A 20 -0.25 -1.31 2.08
N ILE A 21 -0.61 -1.86 0.90
CA ILE A 21 -1.29 -3.16 0.81
C ILE A 21 -0.42 -4.27 1.44
N LEU A 22 0.88 -4.29 1.13
CA LEU A 22 1.82 -5.26 1.69
C LEU A 22 1.95 -5.11 3.22
N ALA A 23 2.14 -3.89 3.71
CA ALA A 23 2.24 -3.64 5.14
C ALA A 23 0.94 -4.01 5.87
N SER A 24 -0.22 -3.56 5.38
CA SER A 24 -1.51 -3.78 6.03
C SER A 24 -1.95 -5.25 6.02
N PHE A 25 -1.82 -5.96 4.91
CA PHE A 25 -2.40 -7.30 4.77
C PHE A 25 -1.38 -8.45 4.81
N TYR A 26 -0.10 -8.17 4.59
CA TYR A 26 0.93 -9.20 4.46
C TYR A 26 2.08 -9.06 5.47
N HIS A 27 2.01 -8.16 6.45
CA HIS A 27 3.05 -8.00 7.48
C HIS A 27 3.36 -9.30 8.22
N GLY A 28 2.35 -10.09 8.60
CA GLY A 28 2.56 -11.39 9.26
C GLY A 28 3.23 -12.44 8.37
N SER A 29 2.90 -12.48 7.08
CA SER A 29 3.56 -13.39 6.12
C SER A 29 5.02 -12.97 5.87
N ILE A 30 5.28 -11.67 5.80
CA ILE A 30 6.64 -11.12 5.67
C ILE A 30 7.44 -11.43 6.94
N ALA A 31 6.87 -11.23 8.12
CA ALA A 31 7.51 -11.54 9.40
C ALA A 31 7.85 -13.02 9.53
N ALA A 32 6.94 -13.90 9.11
CA ALA A 32 7.17 -15.34 9.07
C ALA A 32 8.31 -15.74 8.12
N LEU A 33 8.41 -15.11 6.95
CA LEU A 33 9.47 -15.39 5.97
C LEU A 33 10.88 -15.04 6.51
N PHE A 34 10.96 -14.01 7.34
CA PHE A 34 12.20 -13.57 7.97
C PHE A 34 12.40 -14.10 9.40
N SER A 35 11.51 -14.98 9.89
CA SER A 35 11.52 -15.51 11.26
C SER A 35 11.63 -14.40 12.33
N LEU A 36 10.98 -13.26 12.09
CA LEU A 36 11.03 -12.09 12.96
C LEU A 36 10.24 -12.34 14.27
N SER A 37 10.74 -11.79 15.37
CA SER A 37 10.02 -11.78 16.65
C SER A 37 8.81 -10.84 16.60
N LEU A 38 7.80 -11.06 17.46
CA LEU A 38 6.58 -10.24 17.53
C LEU A 38 6.87 -8.72 17.66
N ASP A 39 7.89 -8.36 18.43
CA ASP A 39 8.26 -6.96 18.63
C ASP A 39 8.92 -6.34 17.38
N ALA A 40 9.60 -7.17 16.57
CA ALA A 40 10.18 -6.76 15.31
C ALA A 40 9.13 -6.66 14.20
N GLU A 41 8.09 -7.50 14.21
CA GLU A 41 6.96 -7.44 13.28
C GLU A 41 6.23 -6.09 13.35
N GLY A 42 5.91 -5.61 14.56
CA GLY A 42 5.27 -4.32 14.75
C GLY A 42 6.11 -3.14 14.22
N ARG A 43 7.44 -3.21 14.38
CA ARG A 43 8.36 -2.19 13.85
C ARG A 43 8.42 -2.21 12.32
N VAL A 44 8.44 -3.38 11.69
CA VAL A 44 8.42 -3.52 10.23
C VAL A 44 7.11 -2.97 9.66
N TYR A 45 5.98 -3.26 10.31
CA TYR A 45 4.70 -2.68 9.94
C TYR A 45 4.73 -1.15 9.99
N GLN A 46 5.13 -0.57 11.12
CA GLN A 46 5.20 0.89 11.29
C GLN A 46 6.15 1.54 10.28
N LEU A 47 7.32 0.95 10.05
CA LEU A 47 8.31 1.45 9.09
C LEU A 47 7.77 1.36 7.65
N GLY A 48 7.10 0.26 7.30
CA GLY A 48 6.45 0.07 6.02
C GLY A 48 5.39 1.14 5.76
N ILE A 49 4.48 1.36 6.71
CA ILE A 49 3.45 2.40 6.61
C ILE A 49 4.09 3.80 6.53
N PHE A 50 5.12 4.08 7.32
CA PHE A 50 5.82 5.36 7.28
C PHE A 50 6.41 5.66 5.89
N TRP A 51 7.17 4.71 5.32
CA TRP A 51 7.73 4.87 3.99
C TRP A 51 6.66 4.96 2.91
N ALA A 52 5.59 4.18 3.03
CA ALA A 52 4.48 4.24 2.11
C ALA A 52 3.80 5.62 2.13
N ALA A 53 3.56 6.18 3.31
CA ALA A 53 3.00 7.52 3.48
C ALA A 53 3.93 8.60 2.92
N ALA A 54 5.23 8.53 3.22
CA ALA A 54 6.21 9.50 2.74
C ALA A 54 6.33 9.50 1.20
N ILE A 55 6.45 8.32 0.59
CA ILE A 55 6.53 8.17 -0.88
C ILE A 55 5.21 8.59 -1.53
N GLY A 56 4.08 8.21 -0.92
CA GLY A 56 2.74 8.55 -1.42
C GLY A 56 2.50 10.06 -1.41
N ALA A 57 2.83 10.74 -0.31
CA ALA A 57 2.72 12.20 -0.19
C ALA A 57 3.60 12.90 -1.21
N TYR A 58 4.86 12.49 -1.37
CA TYR A 58 5.76 13.05 -2.37
C TYR A 58 5.24 12.84 -3.80
N GLY A 59 4.74 11.64 -4.10
CA GLY A 59 4.11 11.33 -5.38
C GLY A 59 2.89 12.21 -5.67
N ALA A 60 2.02 12.41 -4.67
CA ALA A 60 0.84 13.25 -4.78
C ALA A 60 1.20 14.72 -5.07
N VAL A 61 2.20 15.26 -4.35
CA VAL A 61 2.74 16.60 -4.61
C VAL A 61 3.23 16.73 -6.05
N LEU A 62 4.02 15.76 -6.55
CA LEU A 62 4.49 15.77 -7.95
C LEU A 62 3.36 15.71 -8.98
N VAL A 63 2.27 14.99 -8.69
CA VAL A 63 1.09 14.95 -9.55
C VAL A 63 0.40 16.32 -9.57
N VAL A 64 0.17 16.93 -8.41
CA VAL A 64 -0.51 18.24 -8.29
C VAL A 64 0.31 19.34 -8.98
N PHE A 65 1.58 19.49 -8.64
CA PHE A 65 2.47 20.46 -9.31
C PHE A 65 2.65 20.17 -10.79
N GLY A 66 2.68 18.88 -11.15
CA GLY A 66 2.70 18.44 -12.54
C GLY A 66 1.43 18.84 -13.30
N LEU A 67 0.25 18.85 -12.66
CA LEU A 67 -1.00 19.24 -13.32
C LEU A 67 -1.13 20.75 -13.50
N VAL A 68 -0.63 21.54 -12.55
CA VAL A 68 -0.70 23.02 -12.55
C VAL A 68 0.21 23.65 -13.62
N ARG A 69 1.30 22.99 -14.02
CA ARG A 69 2.20 23.49 -15.06
C ARG A 69 1.52 23.59 -16.44
N GLU A 70 1.83 24.66 -17.18
CA GLU A 70 1.30 24.88 -18.53
C GLU A 70 1.69 23.77 -19.52
N PRO A 71 0.79 23.41 -20.46
CA PRO A 71 1.06 22.41 -21.48
C PRO A 71 2.05 22.95 -22.53
N GLN A 72 3.21 22.29 -22.65
CA GLN A 72 4.12 22.51 -23.78
C GLN A 72 3.71 21.63 -24.97
N LYS A 73 3.79 22.16 -26.20
CA LYS A 73 3.44 21.48 -27.47
C LYS A 73 4.09 20.10 -27.67
N ARG A 74 5.16 19.78 -26.93
CA ARG A 74 5.89 18.50 -27.00
C ARG A 74 5.29 17.37 -26.14
N ASP A 75 4.15 17.60 -25.47
CA ASP A 75 3.54 16.64 -24.53
C ASP A 75 2.49 15.69 -25.17
N GLU A 76 2.23 15.69 -26.48
CA GLU A 76 1.17 14.86 -27.09
C GLU A 76 1.36 13.34 -26.92
N ALA A 77 2.60 12.84 -26.86
CA ALA A 77 2.87 11.40 -26.86
C ALA A 77 2.65 10.67 -25.51
N ILE A 78 2.36 11.38 -24.42
CA ILE A 78 2.30 10.76 -23.07
C ILE A 78 0.86 10.49 -22.66
N ARG A 79 0.49 9.21 -22.61
CA ARG A 79 -0.82 8.69 -22.17
C ARG A 79 -0.83 8.49 -20.65
N ILE A 80 -1.60 9.33 -19.95
CA ILE A 80 -1.74 9.31 -18.48
C ILE A 80 -2.88 8.36 -18.05
N LEU A 81 -3.87 8.17 -18.93
CA LEU A 81 -5.08 7.37 -18.69
C LEU A 81 -4.79 5.93 -18.20
N PRO A 82 -3.86 5.16 -18.78
CA PRO A 82 -3.62 3.78 -18.33
C PRO A 82 -3.09 3.72 -16.89
N GLN A 83 -2.21 4.65 -16.52
CA GLN A 83 -1.67 4.68 -15.15
C GLN A 83 -2.74 5.07 -14.14
N PHE A 84 -3.68 5.93 -14.53
CA PHE A 84 -4.79 6.34 -13.67
C PHE A 84 -5.70 5.15 -13.38
N LEU A 85 -6.07 4.38 -14.41
CA LEU A 85 -6.86 3.17 -14.26
C LEU A 85 -6.21 2.14 -13.33
N ILE A 86 -4.89 1.97 -13.41
CA ILE A 86 -4.17 1.05 -12.50
C ILE A 86 -4.26 1.55 -11.05
N ILE A 87 -4.06 2.85 -10.81
CA ILE A 87 -4.17 3.42 -9.46
C ILE A 87 -5.60 3.23 -8.93
N THR A 88 -6.62 3.54 -9.74
CA THR A 88 -8.02 3.30 -9.36
C THR A 88 -8.28 1.83 -9.04
N GLY A 89 -7.73 0.91 -9.84
CA GLY A 89 -7.80 -0.53 -9.58
C GLY A 89 -7.13 -0.94 -8.27
N LEU A 90 -5.96 -0.37 -7.94
CA LEU A 90 -5.29 -0.59 -6.65
C LEU A 90 -6.09 -0.05 -5.48
N ILE A 91 -6.79 1.09 -5.65
CA ILE A 91 -7.68 1.65 -4.63
C ILE A 91 -8.86 0.72 -4.40
N ALA A 92 -9.52 0.28 -5.48
CA ALA A 92 -10.60 -0.69 -5.40
C ALA A 92 -10.13 -2.00 -4.74
N LEU A 93 -8.94 -2.50 -5.09
CA LEU A 93 -8.35 -3.69 -4.47
C LEU A 93 -8.09 -3.48 -2.98
N PHE A 94 -7.52 -2.33 -2.59
CA PHE A 94 -7.30 -2.00 -1.19
C PHE A 94 -8.61 -2.02 -0.41
N PHE A 95 -9.65 -1.34 -0.89
CA PHE A 95 -10.95 -1.33 -0.22
C PHE A 95 -11.62 -2.70 -0.21
N TYR A 96 -11.48 -3.47 -1.29
CA TYR A 96 -11.95 -4.85 -1.33
C TYR A 96 -11.26 -5.71 -0.26
N LEU A 97 -9.93 -5.59 -0.11
CA LEU A 97 -9.19 -6.28 0.93
C LEU A 97 -9.63 -5.82 2.33
N VAL A 98 -9.81 -4.52 2.55
CA VAL A 98 -10.33 -3.98 3.81
C VAL A 98 -11.72 -4.57 4.11
N ALA A 99 -12.66 -4.51 3.16
CA ALA A 99 -14.00 -5.06 3.34
C ALA A 99 -13.94 -6.57 3.64
N SER A 100 -13.14 -7.33 2.89
CA SER A 100 -12.95 -8.76 3.13
C SER A 100 -12.31 -9.08 4.49
N SER A 101 -11.46 -8.19 5.01
CA SER A 101 -10.85 -8.35 6.34
C SER A 101 -11.84 -8.08 7.47
N LEU A 102 -12.85 -7.23 7.22
CA LEU A 102 -13.91 -6.92 8.18
C LEU A 102 -15.05 -7.95 8.13
N ASP A 103 -15.36 -8.46 6.94
CA ASP A 103 -16.39 -9.49 6.72
C ASP A 103 -15.89 -10.90 7.02
N ALA A 104 -14.60 -11.10 7.28
CA ALA A 104 -14.08 -12.39 7.70
C ALA A 104 -14.68 -12.74 9.09
N PRO A 105 -15.61 -13.72 9.18
CA PRO A 105 -16.08 -14.16 10.47
C PRO A 105 -14.89 -14.84 11.14
N ASP A 106 -14.41 -14.27 12.24
CA ASP A 106 -13.41 -14.83 13.16
C ASP A 106 -12.43 -15.79 12.48
N ARG A 107 -11.38 -15.28 11.82
CA ARG A 107 -10.18 -16.09 11.59
C ARG A 107 -9.58 -16.41 12.96
N ILE A 108 -10.04 -17.50 13.56
CA ILE A 108 -9.41 -18.66 14.24
C ILE A 108 -7.93 -18.54 14.72
N GLU A 109 -7.16 -17.50 14.42
CA GLU A 109 -5.75 -17.34 14.78
C GLU A 109 -5.50 -16.57 16.09
N GLN A 110 -6.53 -16.13 16.82
CA GLN A 110 -6.34 -15.65 18.20
C GLN A 110 -6.23 -16.77 19.24
N ARG A 111 -6.44 -18.03 18.87
CA ARG A 111 -6.25 -19.16 19.81
C ARG A 111 -4.91 -19.85 19.61
N ARG A 112 -3.80 -19.09 19.65
CA ARG A 112 -2.55 -19.67 20.13
C ARG A 112 -2.73 -19.93 21.61
N LEU A 113 -3.11 -21.17 21.96
CA LEU A 113 -3.09 -21.65 23.34
C LEU A 113 -1.74 -21.27 23.95
N GLN A 114 -1.78 -20.45 25.00
CA GLN A 114 -0.57 -20.14 25.73
C GLN A 114 -0.08 -21.43 26.41
N PRO A 115 1.24 -21.65 26.55
CA PRO A 115 1.75 -22.83 27.23
C PRO A 115 1.19 -22.89 28.66
N GLY A 116 0.23 -23.78 28.90
CA GLY A 116 -0.50 -23.90 30.17
C GLY A 116 -2.03 -23.90 30.08
N GLU A 117 -2.63 -23.58 28.93
CA GLU A 117 -4.09 -23.68 28.76
C GLU A 117 -4.51 -25.11 28.37
N THR A 118 -5.45 -25.69 29.12
CA THR A 118 -6.04 -27.00 28.81
C THR A 118 -7.46 -26.81 28.28
N ILE A 119 -7.82 -27.54 27.22
CA ILE A 119 -9.17 -27.51 26.65
C ILE A 119 -10.09 -28.29 27.58
N THR A 120 -10.90 -27.59 28.37
CA THR A 120 -12.08 -28.20 28.99
C THR A 120 -13.20 -28.25 27.95
N ILE A 121 -13.53 -29.47 27.52
CA ILE A 121 -14.69 -29.80 26.66
C ILE A 121 -15.95 -29.82 27.52
#